data_AF-A0A842Y5C3-F1
#
_entry.id   AF-A0A842Y5C3-F1
#
_cell.length_a   1.000
_cell.length_b   1.000
_cell.length_c   1.000
_cell.angle_alpha   90.00
_cell.angle_beta   90.00
_cell.angle_gamma   90.00
#
_symmetry.space_group_name_H-M   'P 1'
#
loop_
_entity.id
_entity.type
_entity.pdbx_description
1 polymer ?
#
loop_
_entity_poly.entity_id
_entity_poly.type
_entity_poly.pdbx_seq_one_letter_code
_entity_poly.pdbx_strand_id
1 'polypeptide(L)'
;DKEPQDMGLSEFEYAFYTAIADNDSARELMQKEELRELAVVLFEKVKQNASIDWTIKESVRAKLKVIVKRTLRQYGYPPDMEALATETVLKQAELIADEITKMG
;
A
#
# COMPACT_ATOMS: atom_id res chain seq x y z
N ASP A 1 3.00 -9.49 -19.27
CA ASP A 1 2.23 -9.62 -18.02
C ASP A 1 3.07 -10.39 -17.01
N LYS A 2 3.34 -9.81 -15.84
CA LYS A 2 3.98 -10.53 -14.72
C LYS A 2 2.87 -10.82 -13.72
N GLU A 3 2.43 -12.06 -13.71
CA GLU A 3 1.33 -12.53 -12.88
C GLU A 3 1.67 -12.37 -11.38
N PRO A 4 0.71 -12.01 -10.52
CA PRO A 4 0.91 -11.90 -9.07
C PRO A 4 1.50 -13.18 -8.45
N GLN A 5 1.20 -14.34 -9.05
CA GLN A 5 1.72 -15.65 -8.67
C GLN A 5 3.24 -15.77 -8.81
N ASP A 6 3.84 -15.10 -9.81
CA ASP A 6 5.28 -15.11 -10.07
C ASP A 6 6.06 -14.30 -9.02
N MET A 7 5.39 -13.35 -8.36
CA MET A 7 5.93 -12.55 -7.26
C MET A 7 5.61 -13.13 -5.89
N GLY A 8 4.81 -14.22 -5.81
CA GLY A 8 4.33 -14.75 -4.54
C GLY A 8 3.56 -13.72 -3.72
N LEU A 9 2.81 -12.84 -4.40
CA LEU A 9 1.96 -11.81 -3.79
C LEU A 9 0.50 -12.22 -4.00
N SER A 10 -0.36 -11.99 -3.01
CA SER A 10 -1.80 -12.03 -3.21
C SER A 10 -2.24 -10.89 -4.15
N GLU A 11 -3.45 -11.00 -4.71
CA GLU A 11 -4.03 -9.96 -5.57
C GLU A 11 -3.99 -8.57 -4.91
N PHE A 12 -4.25 -8.53 -3.60
CA PHE A 12 -4.19 -7.30 -2.82
C PHE A 12 -2.77 -6.75 -2.70
N GLU A 13 -1.80 -7.58 -2.31
CA GLU A 13 -0.40 -7.16 -2.18
C GLU A 13 0.18 -6.73 -3.53
N TYR A 14 -0.25 -7.38 -4.62
CA TYR A 14 0.12 -6.99 -5.97
C TYR A 14 -0.46 -5.62 -6.36
N ALA A 15 -1.70 -5.30 -5.96
CA ALA A 15 -2.26 -3.98 -6.18
C ALA A 15 -1.47 -2.88 -5.44
N PHE A 16 -1.02 -3.15 -4.20
CA PHE A 16 -0.10 -2.25 -3.49
C PHE A 16 1.24 -2.13 -4.20
N TYR A 17 1.85 -3.25 -4.60
CA TYR A 17 3.12 -3.26 -5.33
C TYR A 17 3.02 -2.43 -6.61
N THR A 18 1.96 -2.63 -7.39
CA THR A 18 1.73 -1.90 -8.64
C THR A 18 1.54 -0.41 -8.36
N ALA A 19 0.75 -0.02 -7.36
CA ALA A 19 0.56 1.38 -6.98
C ALA A 19 1.85 2.10 -6.53
N ILE A 20 2.76 1.39 -5.89
CA ILE A 20 4.03 1.96 -5.43
C ILE A 20 5.03 1.99 -6.60
N ALA A 21 5.08 0.92 -7.39
CA ALA A 21 5.96 0.75 -8.55
C ALA A 21 5.53 1.57 -9.79
N ASP A 22 4.29 2.04 -9.83
CA ASP A 22 3.77 3.01 -10.81
C ASP A 22 4.39 4.41 -10.63
N ASN A 23 5.08 4.65 -9.50
CA ASN A 23 5.88 5.85 -9.32
C ASN A 23 7.28 5.65 -9.94
N ASP A 24 7.56 6.36 -11.03
CA ASP A 24 8.86 6.31 -11.71
C ASP A 24 10.03 6.51 -10.75
N SER A 25 9.98 7.53 -9.88
CA SER A 25 11.05 7.79 -8.90
C SER A 25 11.31 6.62 -7.96
N ALA A 26 10.26 5.91 -7.53
CA ALA A 26 10.42 4.77 -6.64
C ALA A 26 11.02 3.57 -7.36
N ARG A 27 10.66 3.38 -8.63
CA ARG A 27 11.17 2.29 -9.44
C ARG A 27 12.62 2.49 -9.89
N GLU A 28 13.04 3.74 -10.05
CA GLU A 28 14.43 4.10 -10.38
C GLU A 28 15.33 4.10 -9.15
N LEU A 29 14.81 4.50 -7.98
CA LEU A 29 15.61 4.66 -6.76
C LEU A 29 15.57 3.45 -5.82
N MET A 30 14.51 2.63 -5.86
CA MET A 30 14.34 1.49 -4.97
C MET A 30 14.53 0.16 -5.69
N GLN A 31 15.02 -0.84 -4.94
CA GLN A 31 15.14 -2.18 -5.48
C GLN A 31 13.79 -2.89 -5.55
N LYS A 32 13.67 -3.83 -6.49
CA LYS A 32 12.45 -4.63 -6.69
C LYS A 32 12.02 -5.38 -5.42
N GLU A 33 12.98 -5.85 -4.62
CA GLU A 33 12.74 -6.51 -3.34
C GLU A 33 12.19 -5.53 -2.29
N GLU A 34 12.72 -4.31 -2.21
CA GLU A 34 12.24 -3.28 -1.28
C GLU A 34 10.80 -2.86 -1.60
N LEU A 35 10.47 -2.68 -2.88
CA LEU A 35 9.11 -2.36 -3.33
C LEU A 35 8.13 -3.49 -2.99
N ARG A 36 8.57 -4.75 -3.15
CA ARG A 36 7.77 -5.93 -2.80
C ARG A 36 7.52 -5.97 -1.30
N GLU A 37 8.56 -5.83 -0.49
CA GLU A 37 8.43 -5.88 0.98
C GLU A 37 7.56 -4.72 1.50
N LEU A 38 7.77 -3.52 0.95
CA LEU A 38 6.96 -2.34 1.26
C LEU A 38 5.47 -2.59 0.97
N ALA A 39 5.14 -3.20 -0.16
CA ALA A 39 3.76 -3.53 -0.52
C ALA A 39 3.12 -4.51 0.48
N VAL A 40 3.84 -5.57 0.87
CA VAL A 40 3.39 -6.56 1.85
C VAL A 40 3.16 -5.90 3.21
N VAL A 41 4.12 -5.09 3.68
CA VAL A 41 4.03 -4.38 4.97
C VAL A 41 2.87 -3.39 4.98
N LEU A 42 2.65 -2.65 3.89
CA LEU A 42 1.53 -1.73 3.77
C LEU A 42 0.20 -2.48 3.79
N PHE A 43 0.08 -3.58 3.04
CA PHE A 43 -1.11 -4.43 3.03
C PHE A 43 -1.40 -5.01 4.42
N GLU A 44 -0.41 -5.58 5.11
CA GLU A 44 -0.59 -6.13 6.46
C GLU A 44 -1.07 -5.06 7.45
N LYS A 45 -0.46 -3.86 7.41
CA LYS A 45 -0.90 -2.75 8.28
C LYS A 45 -2.31 -2.30 7.94
N VAL A 46 -2.66 -2.20 6.66
CA VAL A 46 -4.02 -1.88 6.23
C VAL A 46 -4.99 -2.94 6.72
N LYS A 47 -4.72 -4.23 6.46
CA LYS A 47 -5.56 -5.35 6.88
C LYS A 47 -5.79 -5.37 8.40
N GLN A 48 -4.74 -5.21 9.20
CA GLN A 48 -4.84 -5.16 10.66
C GLN A 48 -5.71 -3.98 11.15
N ASN A 49 -5.65 -2.83 10.48
CA ASN A 49 -6.44 -1.65 10.85
C ASN A 49 -7.86 -1.66 10.24
N ALA A 50 -8.03 -2.26 9.06
CA ALA A 50 -9.28 -2.33 8.31
C ALA A 50 -10.26 -3.35 8.91
N SER A 51 -9.77 -4.45 9.49
CA SER A 51 -10.62 -5.47 10.12
C SER A 51 -11.42 -4.97 11.33
N ILE A 52 -11.09 -3.82 11.93
CA ILE A 52 -11.76 -3.33 13.15
C ILE A 52 -12.75 -2.22 12.84
N ASP A 53 -12.43 -1.27 11.96
CA ASP A 53 -13.22 -0.02 11.83
C ASP A 53 -13.13 0.63 10.44
N TRP A 54 -13.12 -0.14 9.35
CA TRP A 54 -13.25 0.45 8.01
C TRP A 54 -14.52 1.34 7.85
N THR A 55 -15.57 1.01 8.60
CA THR A 55 -16.82 1.77 8.71
C THR A 55 -16.62 3.20 9.22
N ILE A 56 -15.51 3.49 9.92
CA ILE A 56 -15.14 4.82 10.41
C ILE A 56 -14.15 5.47 9.44
N LYS A 57 -14.68 5.95 8.30
CA LYS A 57 -13.97 6.50 7.13
C LYS A 57 -12.86 7.52 7.40
N GLU A 58 -12.97 8.39 8.40
CA GLU A 58 -11.99 9.47 8.61
C GLU A 58 -10.85 9.11 9.56
N SER A 59 -11.15 8.49 10.70
CA SER A 59 -10.14 8.18 11.73
C SER A 59 -9.13 7.13 11.27
N VAL A 60 -9.59 6.09 10.57
CA VAL A 60 -8.72 5.05 10.02
C VAL A 60 -7.88 5.62 8.88
N ARG A 61 -8.46 6.43 7.99
CA ARG A 61 -7.72 7.09 6.91
C ARG A 61 -6.60 7.99 7.44
N ALA A 62 -6.85 8.76 8.49
CA ALA A 62 -5.82 9.60 9.12
C ALA A 62 -4.69 8.74 9.73
N LYS A 63 -5.03 7.65 10.44
CA LYS A 63 -4.03 6.72 10.98
C LYS A 63 -3.22 6.03 9.89
N LEU A 64 -3.87 5.50 8.86
CA LEU A 64 -3.22 4.88 7.71
C LEU A 64 -2.29 5.87 7.02
N LYS A 65 -2.73 7.11 6.79
CA LYS A 65 -1.87 8.15 6.19
C LYS A 65 -0.57 8.33 6.96
N VAL A 66 -0.62 8.39 8.30
CA VAL A 66 0.58 8.51 9.15
C VAL A 66 1.45 7.26 9.07
N ILE A 67 0.83 6.07 9.06
CA ILE A 67 1.52 4.78 8.97
C ILE A 67 2.24 4.64 7.63
N VAL A 68 1.53 4.86 6.52
CA VAL A 68 2.08 4.79 5.16
C VAL A 68 3.24 5.75 5.02
N LYS A 69 3.06 7.02 5.43
CA LYS A 69 4.11 8.04 5.38
C LYS A 69 5.36 7.61 6.18
N ARG A 70 5.17 7.09 7.39
CA ARG A 70 6.30 6.58 8.21
C ARG A 70 7.00 5.39 7.55
N THR A 71 6.25 4.47 6.96
CA THR A 71 6.80 3.28 6.32
C THR A 71 7.55 3.66 5.04
N LEU A 72 6.99 4.49 4.15
CA LEU A 72 7.69 5.00 2.97
C LEU A 72 9.05 5.61 3.34
N ARG A 73 9.07 6.46 4.37
CA ARG A 73 10.31 7.09 4.84
C ARG A 73 11.32 6.11 5.44
N GLN A 74 10.87 5.03 6.09
CA GLN A 74 11.75 3.98 6.62
C GLN A 74 12.44 3.19 5.51
N TYR A 75 11.76 2.99 4.38
CA TYR A 75 12.29 2.28 3.22
C TYR A 75 13.10 3.19 2.28
N GLY A 76 13.32 4.47 2.63
CA GLY A 76 14.10 5.39 1.79
C GLY A 76 13.34 5.96 0.59
N TYR A 77 12.00 5.91 0.61
CA TYR A 77 11.17 6.49 -0.45
C TYR A 77 11.43 8.00 -0.60
N PRO A 78 11.53 8.52 -1.83
CA PRO A 78 11.82 9.93 -2.06
C PRO A 78 10.71 10.82 -1.49
N PRO A 79 11.06 11.91 -0.76
CA PRO A 79 10.07 12.79 -0.14
C PRO A 79 9.27 13.60 -1.16
N ASP A 80 9.70 13.70 -2.43
CA ASP A 80 8.96 14.40 -3.48
C ASP A 80 7.69 13.64 -3.89
N MET A 81 7.81 12.32 -4.02
CA MET A 81 6.70 11.41 -4.35
C MET A 81 6.02 10.80 -3.13
N GLU A 82 6.55 10.99 -1.91
CA GLU A 82 5.97 10.42 -0.67
C GLU A 82 4.49 10.77 -0.52
N ALA A 83 4.11 12.02 -0.83
CA ALA A 83 2.72 12.46 -0.76
C ALA A 83 1.83 11.74 -1.79
N LEU A 84 2.31 11.63 -3.04
CA LEU A 84 1.60 10.96 -4.13
C LEU A 84 1.43 9.47 -3.83
N ALA A 85 2.53 8.80 -3.47
CA ALA A 85 2.54 7.39 -3.08
C ALA A 85 1.62 7.14 -1.88
N THR A 86 1.62 8.02 -0.88
CA THR A 86 0.70 7.91 0.26
C THR A 86 -0.75 7.97 -0.19
N GLU A 87 -1.13 8.88 -1.09
CA GLU A 87 -2.49 8.96 -1.61
C GLU A 87 -2.87 7.75 -2.46
N THR A 88 -1.99 7.29 -3.34
CA THR A 88 -2.24 6.12 -4.20
C THR A 88 -2.41 4.86 -3.36
N VAL A 89 -1.54 4.64 -2.38
CA VAL A 89 -1.62 3.52 -1.42
C VAL A 89 -2.90 3.60 -0.59
N LEU A 90 -3.31 4.79 -0.14
CA LEU A 90 -4.57 4.98 0.57
C LEU A 90 -5.79 4.66 -0.29
N LYS A 91 -5.79 5.03 -1.58
CA LYS A 91 -6.87 4.68 -2.51
C LYS A 91 -6.95 3.17 -2.74
N GLN A 92 -5.81 2.50 -2.93
CA GLN A 92 -5.80 1.04 -3.07
C GLN A 92 -6.28 0.35 -1.78
N ALA A 93 -5.83 0.83 -0.62
CA ALA A 93 -6.32 0.36 0.66
C ALA A 93 -7.85 0.52 0.79
N GLU A 94 -8.40 1.62 0.27
CA GLU A 94 -9.83 1.91 0.27
C GLU A 94 -10.63 0.95 -0.59
N LEU A 95 -10.15 0.67 -1.81
CA LEU A 95 -10.76 -0.30 -2.72
C LEU A 95 -10.76 -1.71 -2.12
N ILE A 96 -9.62 -2.13 -1.57
CA ILE A 96 -9.43 -3.45 -1.00
C ILE A 96 -10.26 -3.65 0.27
N ALA A 97 -10.33 -2.65 1.13
CA ALA A 97 -11.13 -2.73 2.34
C ALA A 97 -12.64 -2.74 2.02
N ASP A 98 -13.10 -2.02 0.99
CA ASP A 98 -14.47 -2.12 0.48
C ASP A 98 -14.77 -3.53 -0.07
N GLU A 99 -13.84 -4.11 -0.85
CA GLU A 99 -13.98 -5.48 -1.35
C GLU A 99 -14.04 -6.51 -0.21
N ILE A 100 -13.12 -6.44 0.77
CA ILE A 100 -13.12 -7.34 1.93
C ILE A 100 -14.43 -7.22 2.71
N THR A 101 -14.95 -6.00 2.90
CA THR A 101 -16.22 -5.78 3.61
C THR A 101 -17.42 -6.33 2.84
N LYS A 102 -17.41 -6.27 1.50
CA LYS A 102 -18.46 -6.85 0.65
C LYS A 102 -18.41 -8.38 0.56
N MET A 103 -17.24 -8.97 0.79
CA MET A 103 -17.03 -10.42 0.73
C MET A 103 -17.36 -11.14 2.05
N GLY A 104 -17.61 -10.40 3.13
CA GLY A 104 -17.89 -10.89 4.48
C GLY A 104 -19.37 -10.95 4.86
#